data_AF-A0A2M7XBQ8-F1
#
_entry.id   AF-A0A2M7XBQ8-F1
#
_cell.length_a   1.000
_cell.length_b   1.000
_cell.length_c   1.000
_cell.angle_alpha   90.00
_cell.angle_beta   90.00
_cell.angle_gamma   90.00
#
_symmetry.space_group_name_H-M   'P 1'
#
loop_
_entity.id
_entity.type
_entity.pdbx_description
1 polymer ?
#
loop_
_entity_poly.entity_id
_entity_poly.type
_entity_poly.pdbx_seq_one_letter_code
_entity_poly.pdbx_strand_id
1 'polypeptide(L)'
;MYLNVVKEVHVSTHNIARTLVEGGHRGDWNFNCRESTRAERRNWNKACRRLAQDQDSWDETNIEERWSAGARHYEYSSNHYCSYTRRFLESRVGQPWDKIFSELCWTFDRRNFVNWVLIDRRMLDDVGEDSKRLSQWASRNPSPGEMYIDEDGILRKMPRRQNSRWRMCTREEEREIDRQAGDWLDGRKVGQVGNILFWFVEASMPHNHCCVIEPAYRQDLPLTGKDLDVFENLPLWKRRKLLKDAPVLSQANAA
;
A
#
# COMPACT_ATOMS: atom_id res chain seq x y z
N MET A 1 -24.25 38.56 30.66
CA MET A 1 -23.95 37.14 30.96
C MET A 1 -24.53 36.30 29.83
N TYR A 2 -23.69 35.83 28.90
CA TYR A 2 -24.14 34.90 27.85
C TYR A 2 -23.95 33.48 28.34
N LEU A 3 -25.06 32.78 28.55
CA LEU A 3 -25.07 31.35 28.86
C LEU A 3 -24.65 30.60 27.60
N ASN A 4 -23.44 30.05 27.61
CA ASN A 4 -23.00 29.10 26.59
C ASN A 4 -23.85 27.83 26.70
N VAL A 5 -24.83 27.71 25.81
CA VAL A 5 -25.56 26.46 25.58
C VAL A 5 -24.58 25.47 24.96
N VAL A 6 -24.04 24.59 25.81
CA VAL A 6 -23.26 23.43 25.37
C VAL A 6 -24.21 22.56 24.55
N LYS A 7 -24.02 22.54 23.23
CA LYS A 7 -24.68 21.55 22.37
C LYS A 7 -24.21 20.16 22.82
N GLU A 8 -25.10 19.40 23.45
CA GLU A 8 -24.91 17.97 23.62
C GLU A 8 -24.80 17.33 22.24
N VAL A 9 -23.58 16.99 21.85
CA VAL A 9 -23.33 16.13 20.70
C VAL A 9 -23.74 14.74 21.13
N HIS A 10 -24.93 14.29 20.72
CA HIS A 10 -25.34 12.90 20.83
C HIS A 10 -24.35 12.04 20.02
N VAL A 11 -23.35 11.50 20.70
CA VAL A 11 -22.48 10.46 20.15
C VAL A 11 -23.36 9.23 19.96
N SER A 12 -23.41 8.71 18.73
CA SER A 12 -24.10 7.46 18.41
C SER A 12 -23.84 6.40 19.48
N THR A 13 -24.88 5.97 20.19
CA THR A 13 -24.85 4.93 21.23
C THR A 13 -24.64 3.52 20.67
N HIS A 14 -24.07 3.40 19.46
CA HIS A 14 -23.69 2.11 18.92
C HIS A 14 -22.60 1.51 19.80
N ASN A 15 -22.89 0.34 20.39
CA ASN A 15 -21.94 -0.42 21.18
C ASN A 15 -20.73 -0.78 20.30
N ILE A 16 -19.65 -0.02 20.43
CA ILE A 16 -18.44 -0.13 19.61
C ILE A 16 -17.81 -1.51 19.84
N ALA A 17 -17.80 -2.00 21.08
CA ALA A 17 -17.33 -3.33 21.42
C ALA A 17 -18.16 -4.42 20.72
N ARG A 18 -19.49 -4.29 20.71
CA ARG A 18 -20.37 -5.19 19.95
C ARG A 18 -20.12 -5.12 18.45
N THR A 19 -19.91 -3.93 17.89
CA THR A 19 -19.63 -3.74 16.45
C THR A 19 -18.25 -4.28 16.06
N LEU A 20 -17.27 -4.22 16.95
CA LEU A 20 -15.96 -4.83 16.78
C LEU A 20 -16.01 -6.35 16.93
N VAL A 21 -16.77 -6.88 17.89
CA VAL A 21 -16.86 -8.34 18.12
C VAL A 21 -17.76 -9.03 17.09
N GLU A 22 -18.90 -8.43 16.74
CA GLU A 22 -19.87 -8.99 15.78
C GLU A 22 -19.50 -8.70 14.32
N GLY A 23 -18.42 -7.95 14.08
CA GLY A 23 -17.99 -7.56 12.74
C GLY A 23 -18.98 -6.57 12.13
N GLY A 24 -18.71 -5.28 12.30
CA GLY A 24 -19.33 -4.20 11.55
C GLY A 24 -18.99 -4.33 10.06
N HIS A 25 -19.61 -5.30 9.40
CA HIS A 25 -19.40 -5.62 8.00
C HIS A 25 -20.06 -4.52 7.18
N ARG A 26 -19.26 -3.65 6.55
CA ARG A 26 -19.77 -2.89 5.41
C ARG A 26 -20.29 -3.88 4.37
N GLY A 27 -21.39 -3.57 3.68
CA GLY A 27 -21.93 -4.43 2.61
C GLY A 27 -20.87 -4.83 1.57
N ASP A 28 -19.93 -3.92 1.31
CA ASP A 28 -18.81 -4.10 0.38
C ASP A 28 -17.81 -5.18 0.83
N TRP A 29 -17.72 -5.48 2.13
CA TRP A 29 -16.85 -6.54 2.66
C TRP A 29 -17.30 -7.91 2.17
N ASN A 30 -18.60 -8.19 2.31
CA ASN A 30 -19.17 -9.44 1.84
C ASN A 30 -19.01 -9.57 0.31
N PHE A 31 -19.09 -8.46 -0.42
CA PHE A 31 -18.82 -8.43 -1.86
C PHE A 31 -17.35 -8.75 -2.17
N ASN A 32 -16.39 -8.09 -1.52
CA ASN A 32 -14.96 -8.31 -1.73
C ASN A 32 -14.51 -9.72 -1.32
N CYS A 33 -15.00 -10.25 -0.20
CA CYS A 33 -14.76 -11.64 0.21
C CYS A 33 -15.31 -12.63 -0.83
N ARG A 34 -16.53 -12.37 -1.35
CA ARG A 34 -17.13 -13.21 -2.40
C ARG A 34 -16.34 -13.13 -3.71
N GLU A 35 -15.91 -11.95 -4.14
CA GLU A 35 -15.13 -11.77 -5.37
C GLU A 35 -13.74 -12.39 -5.26
N SER A 36 -13.03 -12.20 -4.13
CA SER A 36 -11.74 -12.86 -3.87
C SER A 36 -11.89 -14.38 -3.88
N THR A 37 -12.90 -14.90 -3.17
CA THR A 37 -13.20 -16.35 -3.14
C THR A 37 -13.57 -16.88 -4.53
N ARG A 38 -14.28 -16.10 -5.36
CA ARG A 38 -14.61 -16.46 -6.75
C ARG A 38 -13.37 -16.49 -7.65
N ALA A 39 -12.46 -15.53 -7.51
CA ALA A 39 -11.21 -15.51 -8.24
C ALA A 39 -10.34 -16.72 -7.88
N GLU A 40 -10.18 -16.99 -6.58
CA GLU A 40 -9.46 -18.16 -6.07
C GLU A 40 -10.07 -19.47 -6.56
N ARG A 41 -11.40 -19.64 -6.46
CA ARG A 41 -12.10 -20.83 -6.99
C ARG A 41 -11.89 -21.01 -8.49
N ARG A 42 -11.93 -19.91 -9.27
CA ARG A 42 -11.68 -19.98 -10.72
C ARG A 42 -10.26 -20.43 -11.02
N ASN A 43 -9.27 -19.89 -10.31
CA ASN A 43 -7.87 -20.27 -10.47
C ASN A 43 -7.64 -21.74 -10.06
N TRP A 44 -8.20 -22.16 -8.93
CA TRP A 44 -8.16 -23.55 -8.48
C TRP A 44 -8.78 -24.50 -9.50
N ASN A 45 -9.98 -24.20 -9.99
CA ASN A 45 -10.64 -25.04 -11.00
C ASN A 45 -9.85 -25.10 -12.31
N LYS A 46 -9.18 -24.00 -12.72
CA LYS A 46 -8.29 -24.02 -13.88
C LYS A 46 -7.08 -24.92 -13.64
N ALA A 47 -6.47 -24.86 -12.46
CA ALA A 47 -5.35 -25.70 -12.10
C ALA A 47 -5.74 -27.18 -12.07
N CYS A 48 -6.85 -27.55 -11.41
CA CYS A 48 -7.35 -28.93 -11.41
C CYS A 48 -7.68 -29.45 -12.82
N ARG A 49 -8.19 -28.61 -13.72
CA ARG A 49 -8.44 -29.02 -15.11
C ARG A 49 -7.15 -29.30 -15.88
N ARG A 50 -6.10 -28.53 -15.64
CA ARG A 50 -4.77 -28.77 -16.25
C ARG A 50 -4.19 -30.09 -15.76
N LEU A 51 -4.21 -30.31 -14.44
CA LEU A 51 -3.75 -31.56 -13.83
C LEU A 51 -4.54 -32.79 -14.29
N ALA A 52 -5.84 -32.64 -14.53
CA ALA A 52 -6.67 -33.72 -15.06
C ALA A 52 -6.33 -34.07 -16.53
N GLN A 53 -5.72 -33.14 -17.27
CA GLN A 53 -5.30 -33.34 -18.67
C GLN A 53 -3.85 -33.80 -18.78
N ASP A 54 -3.02 -33.41 -17.82
CA ASP A 54 -1.59 -33.71 -17.78
C ASP A 54 -1.17 -33.93 -16.32
N GLN A 55 -1.05 -35.20 -15.94
CA GLN A 55 -0.78 -35.60 -14.57
C GLN A 55 0.69 -35.39 -14.18
N ASP A 56 1.59 -35.32 -15.16
CA ASP A 56 3.02 -35.08 -14.94
C ASP A 56 3.31 -33.59 -14.72
N SER A 57 2.39 -32.71 -15.10
CA SER A 57 2.48 -31.26 -14.85
C SER A 57 2.30 -30.84 -13.37
N TRP A 58 2.15 -31.79 -12.45
CA TRP A 58 1.90 -31.51 -11.03
C TRP A 58 3.02 -30.68 -10.38
N ASP A 59 4.28 -31.02 -10.66
CA ASP A 59 5.44 -30.34 -10.06
C ASP A 59 5.71 -28.96 -10.71
N GLU A 60 5.26 -28.75 -11.95
CA GLU A 60 5.38 -27.47 -12.66
C GLU A 60 4.25 -26.51 -12.32
N THR A 61 3.07 -27.06 -12.01
CA THR A 61 1.94 -26.25 -11.58
C THR A 61 2.18 -25.87 -10.12
N ASN A 62 2.85 -24.75 -9.91
CA ASN A 62 3.06 -24.14 -8.59
C ASN A 62 1.72 -23.67 -7.99
N ILE A 63 0.84 -24.61 -7.69
CA ILE A 63 -0.44 -24.40 -7.04
C ILE A 63 -0.08 -24.14 -5.60
N GLU A 64 0.05 -22.86 -5.25
CA GLU A 64 0.12 -22.46 -3.85
C GLU A 64 -0.99 -23.19 -3.09
N GLU A 65 -0.58 -23.96 -2.08
CA GLU A 65 -1.49 -24.68 -1.20
C GLU A 65 -2.62 -23.72 -0.83
N ARG A 66 -3.88 -24.16 -0.95
CA ARG A 66 -5.03 -23.29 -0.73
C ARG A 66 -4.97 -22.77 0.70
N TRP A 67 -4.41 -21.57 0.88
CA TRP A 67 -4.44 -20.86 2.14
C TRP A 67 -5.91 -20.81 2.51
N SER A 68 -6.26 -21.42 3.65
CA SER A 68 -7.63 -21.39 4.11
C SER A 68 -8.10 -19.93 4.08
N ALA A 69 -9.26 -19.65 3.49
CA ALA A 69 -9.72 -18.27 3.27
C ALA A 69 -9.69 -17.44 4.58
N GLY A 70 -9.73 -18.10 5.74
CA GLY A 70 -9.51 -17.48 7.05
C GLY A 70 -8.16 -16.80 7.24
N ALA A 71 -7.06 -17.31 6.69
CA ALA A 71 -5.71 -16.75 6.89
C ALA A 71 -5.51 -15.42 6.15
N ARG A 72 -5.87 -15.33 4.87
CA ARG A 72 -5.84 -14.05 4.12
C ARG A 72 -6.88 -13.05 4.61
N HIS A 73 -8.02 -13.54 5.11
CA HIS A 73 -9.05 -12.66 5.67
C HIS A 73 -8.68 -12.09 7.04
N TYR A 74 -7.77 -12.69 7.80
CA TYR A 74 -7.28 -12.08 9.04
C TYR A 74 -6.45 -10.81 8.76
N GLU A 75 -5.64 -10.84 7.72
CA GLU A 75 -4.86 -9.67 7.28
C GLU A 75 -5.79 -8.55 6.75
N TYR A 76 -6.84 -8.90 6.00
CA TYR A 76 -7.83 -7.94 5.51
C TYR A 76 -8.83 -7.47 6.59
N SER A 77 -9.21 -8.31 7.56
CA SER A 77 -10.15 -7.95 8.64
C SER A 77 -9.49 -7.04 9.65
N SER A 78 -8.16 -7.16 9.81
CA SER A 78 -7.37 -6.25 10.64
C SER A 78 -7.53 -4.79 10.20
N ASN A 79 -7.64 -4.48 8.91
CA ASN A 79 -7.94 -3.13 8.42
C ASN A 79 -9.36 -2.64 8.78
N HIS A 80 -10.33 -3.53 8.89
CA HIS A 80 -11.70 -3.16 9.25
C HIS A 80 -11.86 -2.83 10.74
N TYR A 81 -11.23 -3.63 11.61
CA TYR A 81 -11.18 -3.32 13.04
C TYR A 81 -10.44 -2.00 13.30
N CYS A 82 -9.39 -1.72 12.53
CA CYS A 82 -8.68 -0.44 12.59
C CYS A 82 -9.57 0.75 12.21
N SER A 83 -10.60 0.57 11.37
CA SER A 83 -11.45 1.70 10.95
C SER A 83 -12.33 2.27 12.08
N TYR A 84 -12.86 1.44 12.97
CA TYR A 84 -13.70 1.90 14.11
C TYR A 84 -12.85 2.59 15.15
N THR A 85 -11.78 1.91 15.52
CA THR A 85 -10.72 2.39 16.39
C THR A 85 -10.18 3.74 15.94
N ARG A 86 -9.89 3.88 14.65
CA ARG A 86 -9.47 5.14 14.04
C ARG A 86 -10.54 6.21 14.12
N ARG A 87 -11.81 5.91 13.82
CA ARG A 87 -12.91 6.89 13.93
C ARG A 87 -13.11 7.37 15.37
N PHE A 88 -12.93 6.47 16.34
CA PHE A 88 -12.93 6.82 17.76
C PHE A 88 -11.76 7.75 18.08
N LEU A 89 -10.54 7.42 17.68
CA LEU A 89 -9.39 8.29 17.90
C LEU A 89 -9.54 9.66 17.21
N GLU A 90 -10.05 9.68 15.97
CA GLU A 90 -10.34 10.92 15.22
C GLU A 90 -11.33 11.83 15.94
N SER A 91 -12.33 11.28 16.64
CA SER A 91 -13.30 12.08 17.41
C SER A 91 -12.74 12.61 18.72
N ARG A 92 -11.58 12.10 19.16
CA ARG A 92 -10.88 12.47 20.40
C ARG A 92 -9.65 13.36 20.15
N VAL A 93 -9.36 13.72 18.90
CA VAL A 93 -8.27 14.64 18.56
C VAL A 93 -8.42 15.96 19.35
N GLY A 94 -7.34 16.42 19.96
CA GLY A 94 -7.29 17.58 20.84
C GLY A 94 -7.52 17.28 22.32
N GLN A 95 -7.72 16.01 22.71
CA GLN A 95 -7.83 15.60 24.11
C GLN A 95 -6.50 14.98 24.63
N PRO A 96 -6.24 15.04 25.95
CA PRO A 96 -5.07 14.39 26.54
C PRO A 96 -5.08 12.87 26.30
N TRP A 97 -3.96 12.33 25.86
CA TRP A 97 -3.82 10.91 25.50
C TRP A 97 -4.12 9.99 26.68
N ASP A 98 -3.62 10.29 27.88
CA ASP A 98 -3.84 9.47 29.08
C ASP A 98 -5.34 9.26 29.38
N LYS A 99 -6.15 10.29 29.14
CA LYS A 99 -7.61 10.23 29.30
C LYS A 99 -8.24 9.32 28.26
N ILE A 100 -7.86 9.48 26.98
CA ILE A 100 -8.35 8.66 25.87
C ILE A 100 -7.95 7.20 26.09
N PHE A 101 -6.70 6.96 26.47
CA PHE A 101 -6.15 5.63 26.72
C PHE A 101 -6.82 4.95 27.91
N SER A 102 -7.10 5.70 28.99
CA SER A 102 -7.85 5.19 30.13
C SER A 102 -9.29 4.83 29.75
N GLU A 103 -9.95 5.67 28.95
CA GLU A 103 -11.31 5.39 28.43
C GLU A 103 -11.31 4.13 27.54
N LEU A 104 -10.28 3.94 26.73
CA LEU A 104 -10.10 2.74 25.90
C LEU A 104 -9.92 1.49 26.75
N CYS A 105 -9.01 1.53 27.73
CA CYS A 105 -8.78 0.40 28.63
C CYS A 105 -10.02 0.05 29.47
N TRP A 106 -10.87 1.04 29.77
CA TRP A 106 -12.15 0.82 30.45
C TRP A 106 -13.22 0.23 29.53
N THR A 107 -13.27 0.70 28.28
CA THR A 107 -14.27 0.26 27.29
C THR A 107 -13.96 -1.14 26.73
N PHE A 108 -12.67 -1.46 26.60
CA PHE A 108 -12.20 -2.72 26.02
C PHE A 108 -11.42 -3.51 27.08
N ASP A 109 -11.98 -4.64 27.52
CA ASP A 109 -11.29 -5.53 28.45
C ASP A 109 -10.04 -6.13 27.78
N ARG A 110 -8.85 -5.70 28.23
CA ARG A 110 -7.54 -6.17 27.74
C ARG A 110 -7.30 -7.66 27.97
N ARG A 111 -8.08 -8.33 28.83
CA ARG A 111 -7.99 -9.78 29.04
C ARG A 111 -8.54 -10.57 27.86
N ASN A 112 -9.36 -9.94 27.02
CA ASN A 112 -9.82 -10.54 25.77
C ASN A 112 -8.74 -10.39 24.70
N PHE A 113 -8.29 -11.50 24.11
CA PHE A 113 -7.26 -11.53 23.07
C PHE A 113 -7.56 -10.59 21.89
N VAL A 114 -8.83 -10.47 21.47
CA VAL A 114 -9.22 -9.57 20.38
C VAL A 114 -9.00 -8.10 20.77
N ASN A 115 -9.36 -7.74 21.99
CA ASN A 115 -9.17 -6.38 22.52
C ASN A 115 -7.69 -6.08 22.79
N TRP A 116 -6.93 -7.07 23.25
CA TRP A 116 -5.48 -6.95 23.42
C TRP A 116 -4.78 -6.67 22.09
N VAL A 117 -5.07 -7.45 21.03
CA VAL A 117 -4.51 -7.21 19.70
C VAL A 117 -4.91 -5.84 19.17
N LEU A 118 -6.15 -5.41 19.43
CA LEU A 118 -6.66 -4.10 18.99
C LEU A 118 -5.94 -2.93 19.69
N ILE A 119 -5.82 -2.98 21.02
CA ILE A 119 -5.17 -1.92 21.79
C ILE A 119 -3.65 -1.98 21.60
N ASP A 120 -3.01 -3.08 21.98
CA ASP A 120 -1.56 -3.14 22.14
C ASP A 120 -0.82 -3.24 20.79
N ARG A 121 -1.44 -3.86 19.78
CA ARG A 121 -0.77 -4.16 18.50
C ARG A 121 -1.20 -3.30 17.32
N ARG A 122 -2.24 -2.47 17.48
CA ARG A 122 -2.82 -1.70 16.36
C ARG A 122 -3.07 -0.25 16.73
N MET A 123 -3.75 0.02 17.84
CA MET A 123 -3.95 1.41 18.29
C MET A 123 -2.65 2.11 18.62
N LEU A 124 -1.77 1.43 19.36
CA LEU A 124 -0.47 1.98 19.71
C LEU A 124 0.43 2.12 18.47
N ASP A 125 0.33 1.20 17.51
CA ASP A 125 1.03 1.32 16.22
C ASP A 125 0.52 2.52 15.39
N ASP A 126 -0.78 2.83 15.48
CA ASP A 126 -1.42 3.96 14.77
C ASP A 126 -1.17 5.33 15.43
N VAL A 127 -0.69 5.36 16.68
CA VAL A 127 -0.42 6.57 17.46
C VAL A 127 1.07 6.61 17.82
N GLY A 128 1.86 7.32 17.02
CA GLY A 128 3.28 7.46 17.33
C GLY A 128 3.52 8.33 18.55
N GLU A 129 4.33 7.83 19.49
CA GLU A 129 4.72 8.52 20.74
C GLU A 129 5.66 9.72 20.53
N ASP A 130 6.22 9.90 19.33
CA ASP A 130 7.18 10.97 19.08
C ASP A 130 7.04 11.56 17.66
N SER A 131 6.65 12.83 17.62
CA SER A 131 6.52 13.62 16.39
C SER A 131 7.82 13.63 15.56
N LYS A 132 8.99 13.54 16.20
CA LYS A 132 10.30 13.54 15.52
C LYS A 132 10.61 12.19 14.90
N ARG A 133 10.34 11.07 15.59
CA ARG A 133 10.49 9.71 15.02
C ARG A 133 9.52 9.44 13.88
N LEU A 134 8.30 9.96 13.98
CA LEU A 134 7.29 9.87 12.94
C LEU A 134 7.74 10.56 11.63
N SER A 135 8.50 11.65 11.70
CA SER A 135 9.03 12.32 10.49
C SER A 135 10.00 11.44 9.69
N GLN A 136 10.83 10.64 10.38
CA GLN A 136 11.74 9.69 9.74
C GLN A 136 11.00 8.47 9.19
N TRP A 137 10.05 7.92 9.94
CA TRP A 137 9.25 6.76 9.48
C TRP A 137 8.30 7.11 8.32
N ALA A 138 7.63 8.27 8.38
CA ALA A 138 6.76 8.77 7.32
C ALA A 138 7.49 9.08 5.99
N SER A 139 8.82 9.10 5.99
CA SER A 139 9.63 9.29 4.78
C SER A 139 9.84 8.01 3.97
N ARG A 140 9.80 6.82 4.60
CA ARG A 140 10.18 5.55 3.95
C ARG A 140 9.02 4.66 3.54
N ASN A 141 7.92 4.66 4.30
CA ASN A 141 6.68 3.97 3.93
C ASN A 141 5.51 4.67 4.63
N PRO A 142 4.81 5.62 3.97
CA PRO A 142 3.73 6.36 4.56
C PRO A 142 2.46 5.51 4.51
N SER A 143 2.41 4.44 5.29
CA SER A 143 1.14 3.99 5.86
C SER A 143 1.03 4.76 7.18
N PRO A 144 0.43 5.96 7.17
CA PRO A 144 0.54 6.87 8.29
C PRO A 144 -0.42 6.39 9.37
N GLY A 145 0.09 6.21 10.59
CA GLY A 145 -0.67 6.64 11.75
C GLY A 145 -1.04 8.11 11.50
N GLU A 146 -2.31 8.37 11.17
CA GLU A 146 -2.80 9.72 10.91
C GLU A 146 -2.77 10.60 12.16
N MET A 147 -2.35 10.04 13.30
CA MET A 147 -2.43 10.66 14.61
C MET A 147 -1.11 10.44 15.37
N TYR A 148 -0.79 11.39 16.25
CA TYR A 148 0.42 11.38 17.07
C TYR A 148 0.14 12.07 18.40
N ILE A 149 0.98 11.81 19.40
CA ILE A 149 0.92 12.51 20.68
C ILE A 149 1.94 13.66 20.60
N ASP A 150 1.51 14.89 20.87
CA ASP A 150 2.43 16.04 20.92
C ASP A 150 3.22 16.10 22.23
N GLU A 151 4.11 17.09 22.35
CA GLU A 151 4.96 17.26 23.54
C GLU A 151 4.17 17.51 24.83
N ASP A 152 2.92 17.97 24.72
CA ASP A 152 2.00 18.21 25.84
C ASP A 152 1.15 16.97 26.18
N GLY A 153 1.37 15.84 25.51
CA GLY A 153 0.58 14.63 25.72
C GLY A 153 -0.81 14.67 25.08
N ILE A 154 -1.06 15.57 24.11
CA ILE A 154 -2.35 15.72 23.43
C ILE A 154 -2.37 14.90 22.14
N LEU A 155 -3.44 14.15 21.92
CA LEU A 155 -3.65 13.44 20.66
C LEU A 155 -3.90 14.43 19.53
N ARG A 156 -2.99 14.52 18.58
CA ARG A 156 -3.09 15.35 17.38
C ARG A 156 -3.31 14.49 16.15
N LYS A 157 -3.99 15.06 15.16
CA LYS A 157 -4.00 14.51 13.80
C LYS A 157 -2.79 15.06 13.06
N MET A 158 -1.99 14.20 12.42
CA MET A 158 -1.03 14.67 11.44
C MET A 158 -1.77 15.52 10.42
N PRO A 159 -1.23 16.70 10.05
CA PRO A 159 -1.76 17.41 8.91
C PRO A 159 -1.74 16.41 7.78
N ARG A 160 -2.93 16.10 7.22
CA ARG A 160 -2.99 15.37 5.96
C ARG A 160 -1.97 16.09 5.10
N ARG A 161 -0.91 15.41 4.65
CA ARG A 161 -0.10 15.93 3.56
C ARG A 161 -1.15 16.30 2.54
N GLN A 162 -1.44 17.60 2.39
CA GLN A 162 -2.35 18.11 1.37
C GLN A 162 -1.77 17.43 0.16
N ASN A 163 -2.44 16.38 -0.34
CA ASN A 163 -1.83 15.37 -1.19
C ASN A 163 -0.97 16.16 -2.14
N SER A 164 0.35 16.17 -1.87
CA SER A 164 1.19 17.26 -2.36
C SER A 164 0.93 17.30 -3.84
N ARG A 165 0.68 18.48 -4.40
CA ARG A 165 0.12 18.78 -5.73
C ARG A 165 0.54 17.87 -6.91
N TRP A 166 1.45 16.92 -6.73
CA TRP A 166 1.67 15.69 -7.51
C TRP A 166 0.41 14.92 -7.95
N ARG A 167 -0.79 15.15 -7.40
CA ARG A 167 -2.06 14.64 -7.97
C ARG A 167 -2.89 15.67 -8.75
N MET A 168 -2.32 16.82 -9.11
CA MET A 168 -2.90 17.75 -10.10
C MET A 168 -2.43 17.44 -11.52
N CYS A 169 -1.87 16.26 -11.77
CA CYS A 169 -1.90 15.72 -13.10
C CYS A 169 -3.28 15.10 -13.25
N THR A 170 -4.16 15.75 -14.01
CA THR A 170 -5.41 15.14 -14.45
C THR A 170 -5.08 13.80 -15.12
N ARG A 171 -6.03 12.86 -15.10
CA ARG A 171 -5.83 11.56 -15.75
C ARG A 171 -5.50 11.70 -17.26
N GLU A 172 -5.90 12.81 -17.86
CA GLU A 172 -5.59 13.17 -19.25
C GLU A 172 -4.14 13.62 -19.40
N GLU A 173 -3.65 14.52 -18.54
CA GLU A 173 -2.23 14.90 -18.51
C GLU A 173 -1.33 13.69 -18.23
N GLU A 174 -1.75 12.75 -17.38
CA GLU A 174 -0.97 11.54 -17.07
C GLU A 174 -0.82 10.67 -18.31
N ARG A 175 -1.92 10.50 -19.07
CA ARG A 175 -1.90 9.78 -20.35
C ARG A 175 -1.04 10.49 -21.38
N GLU A 176 -1.06 11.81 -21.40
CA GLU A 176 -0.24 12.59 -22.32
C GLU A 176 1.25 12.45 -22.00
N ILE A 177 1.62 12.54 -20.72
CA ILE A 177 2.99 12.29 -20.25
C ILE A 177 3.41 10.85 -20.55
N ASP A 178 2.53 9.87 -20.34
CA ASP A 178 2.80 8.47 -20.65
C ASP A 178 3.00 8.25 -22.15
N ARG A 179 2.21 8.94 -23.01
CA ARG A 179 2.34 8.91 -24.47
C ARG A 179 3.65 9.54 -24.93
N GLN A 180 3.94 10.76 -24.50
CA GLN A 180 5.19 11.46 -24.83
C GLN A 180 6.43 10.67 -24.37
N ALA A 181 6.38 10.09 -23.17
CA ALA A 181 7.45 9.23 -22.69
C ALA A 181 7.55 7.95 -23.52
N GLY A 182 6.43 7.32 -23.90
CA GLY A 182 6.43 6.14 -24.76
C GLY A 182 7.03 6.41 -26.13
N ASP A 183 6.63 7.51 -26.77
CA ASP A 183 7.13 7.95 -28.07
C ASP A 183 8.63 8.27 -28.02
N TRP A 184 9.11 8.91 -26.94
CA TRP A 184 10.53 9.19 -26.74
C TRP A 184 11.37 7.93 -26.48
N LEU A 185 10.84 6.99 -25.70
CA LEU A 185 11.53 5.73 -25.39
C LEU A 185 11.69 4.88 -26.66
N ASP A 186 10.70 4.86 -27.55
CA ASP A 186 10.73 4.09 -28.81
C ASP A 186 11.10 2.62 -28.58
N GLY A 187 10.41 1.97 -27.63
CA GLY A 187 10.66 0.58 -27.23
C GLY A 187 11.90 0.35 -26.35
N ARG A 188 12.75 1.37 -26.15
CA ARG A 188 13.90 1.31 -25.24
C ARG A 188 13.46 1.53 -23.79
N LYS A 189 14.36 1.24 -22.85
CA LYS A 189 14.19 1.55 -21.43
C LYS A 189 15.32 2.45 -20.94
N VAL A 190 15.07 3.19 -19.86
CA VAL A 190 16.08 4.02 -19.19
C VAL A 190 16.34 3.43 -17.81
N GLY A 191 17.59 3.11 -17.53
CA GLY A 191 18.01 2.61 -16.22
C GLY A 191 19.17 3.40 -15.67
N GLN A 192 19.40 3.27 -14.36
CA GLN A 192 20.48 3.95 -13.65
C GLN A 192 21.53 2.92 -13.19
N VAL A 193 22.79 3.16 -13.56
CA VAL A 193 23.94 2.36 -13.11
C VAL A 193 24.91 3.33 -12.41
N GLY A 194 24.97 3.23 -11.08
CA GLY A 194 25.67 4.23 -10.27
C GLY A 194 25.03 5.62 -10.41
N ASN A 195 25.83 6.60 -10.83
CA ASN A 195 25.37 7.99 -11.04
C ASN A 195 25.06 8.32 -12.50
N ILE A 196 25.11 7.33 -13.39
CA ILE A 196 24.95 7.54 -14.84
C ILE A 196 23.66 6.83 -15.30
N LEU A 197 22.90 7.51 -16.15
CA LEU A 197 21.73 6.97 -16.81
C LEU A 197 22.12 6.34 -18.15
N PHE A 198 21.57 5.18 -18.46
CA PHE A 198 21.84 4.44 -19.69
C PHE A 198 20.55 4.10 -20.42
N TRP A 199 20.65 4.06 -21.74
CA TRP A 199 19.68 3.38 -22.59
C TRP A 199 19.80 1.87 -22.42
N PHE A 200 18.66 1.20 -22.40
CA PHE A 200 18.55 -0.25 -22.43
C PHE A 200 17.75 -0.65 -23.66
N VAL A 201 18.39 -1.37 -24.56
CA VAL A 201 17.81 -1.81 -25.83
C VAL A 201 17.54 -3.30 -25.73
N GLU A 202 16.42 -3.75 -26.30
CA GLU A 202 16.10 -5.16 -26.39
C GLU A 202 17.20 -5.89 -27.15
N ALA A 203 17.76 -6.92 -26.52
CA ALA A 203 18.75 -7.77 -27.14
C ALA A 203 18.04 -8.71 -28.12
N SER A 204 18.38 -8.61 -29.41
CA SER A 204 17.90 -9.57 -30.41
C SER A 204 18.47 -10.95 -30.09
N MET A 205 17.74 -11.75 -29.32
CA MET A 205 18.06 -13.14 -29.10
C MET A 205 17.68 -13.92 -30.36
N PRO A 206 18.57 -14.76 -30.92
CA PRO A 206 18.19 -15.65 -32.01
C PRO A 206 17.02 -16.52 -31.54
N HIS A 207 15.94 -16.57 -32.32
CA HIS A 207 14.63 -17.11 -31.96
C HIS A 207 14.58 -18.64 -31.74
N ASN A 208 15.70 -19.28 -31.40
CA ASN A 208 15.84 -20.74 -31.42
C ASN A 208 15.41 -21.46 -30.14
N HIS A 209 14.89 -20.78 -29.12
CA HIS A 209 14.40 -21.45 -27.91
C HIS A 209 12.98 -20.99 -27.56
N CYS A 210 12.03 -21.92 -27.68
CA CYS A 210 10.58 -21.78 -27.55
C CYS A 210 10.08 -21.51 -26.11
N CYS A 211 10.96 -21.00 -25.24
CA CYS A 211 10.61 -20.68 -23.86
C CYS A 211 10.35 -19.18 -23.80
N VAL A 212 9.19 -18.78 -23.26
CA VAL A 212 8.82 -17.37 -23.04
C VAL A 212 9.75 -16.79 -21.96
N ILE A 213 10.96 -16.41 -22.38
CA ILE A 213 11.91 -15.69 -21.53
C ILE A 213 11.57 -14.21 -21.70
N GLU A 214 11.44 -13.49 -20.59
CA GLU A 214 11.26 -12.04 -20.60
C GLU A 214 12.28 -11.39 -21.55
N PRO A 215 11.90 -10.32 -22.29
CA PRO A 215 12.79 -9.69 -23.25
C PRO A 215 14.09 -9.31 -22.55
N ALA A 216 15.19 -9.91 -23.01
CA ALA A 216 16.51 -9.62 -22.48
C ALA A 216 16.88 -8.21 -22.96
N TYR A 217 17.30 -7.34 -22.05
CA TYR A 217 17.79 -6.01 -22.38
C TYR A 217 19.29 -5.97 -22.19
N ARG A 218 19.99 -5.30 -23.12
CA ARG A 218 21.41 -4.95 -22.96
C ARG A 218 21.55 -3.46 -22.68
N GLN A 219 22.54 -3.12 -21.86
CA GLN A 219 22.95 -1.74 -21.66
C GLN A 219 23.55 -1.20 -22.97
N ASP A 220 23.11 -0.02 -23.37
CA ASP A 220 23.56 0.69 -24.57
C ASP A 220 24.25 2.01 -24.16
N LEU A 221 24.13 3.07 -24.98
CA LEU A 221 24.80 4.34 -24.75
C LEU A 221 24.28 5.07 -23.50
N PRO A 222 25.14 5.83 -22.80
CA PRO A 222 24.70 6.71 -21.72
C PRO A 222 23.73 7.78 -22.24
N LEU A 223 22.73 8.13 -21.43
CA LEU A 223 21.82 9.24 -21.69
C LEU A 223 22.62 10.54 -21.68
N THR A 224 22.65 11.26 -22.81
CA THR A 224 23.38 12.53 -22.94
C THR A 224 22.59 13.54 -23.76
N GLY A 225 22.93 14.83 -23.59
CA GLY A 225 22.34 15.93 -24.36
C GLY A 225 20.80 15.96 -24.27
N LYS A 226 20.15 16.00 -25.44
CA LYS A 226 18.69 16.13 -25.55
C LYS A 226 17.91 15.04 -24.81
N ASP A 227 18.43 13.81 -24.77
CA ASP A 227 17.74 12.71 -24.10
C ASP A 227 17.72 12.89 -22.58
N LEU A 228 18.83 13.41 -22.03
CA LEU A 228 18.89 13.74 -20.62
C LEU A 228 17.94 14.90 -20.30
N ASP A 229 17.87 15.92 -21.14
CA ASP A 229 16.94 17.05 -20.98
C ASP A 229 15.48 16.57 -20.99
N VAL A 230 15.11 15.69 -21.93
CA VAL A 230 13.76 15.12 -21.97
C VAL A 230 13.46 14.34 -20.70
N PHE A 231 14.39 13.49 -20.25
CA PHE A 231 14.23 12.73 -19.02
C PHE A 231 14.05 13.63 -17.79
N GLU A 232 14.88 14.67 -17.63
CA GLU A 232 14.84 15.58 -16.49
C GLU A 232 13.57 16.43 -16.45
N ASN A 233 13.02 16.77 -17.62
CA ASN A 233 11.75 17.48 -17.75
C ASN A 233 10.52 16.61 -17.45
N LEU A 234 10.66 15.28 -17.41
CA LEU A 234 9.57 14.41 -16.96
C LEU A 234 9.26 14.64 -15.46
N PRO A 235 7.97 14.58 -15.07
CA PRO A 235 7.57 14.62 -13.68
C PRO A 235 8.32 13.57 -12.84
N LEU A 236 8.67 13.93 -11.60
CA LEU A 236 9.47 13.07 -10.71
C LEU A 236 8.87 11.66 -10.54
N TRP A 237 7.54 11.55 -10.48
CA TRP A 237 6.85 10.27 -10.36
C TRP A 237 7.09 9.38 -11.59
N LYS A 238 7.11 9.97 -12.80
CA LYS A 238 7.30 9.25 -14.05
C LYS A 238 8.76 8.80 -14.19
N ARG A 239 9.72 9.68 -13.87
CA ARG A 239 11.14 9.31 -13.81
C ARG A 239 11.38 8.11 -12.89
N ARG A 240 10.82 8.14 -11.67
CA ARG A 240 10.93 7.02 -10.71
C ARG A 240 10.30 5.73 -11.24
N LYS A 241 9.14 5.84 -11.91
CA LYS A 241 8.48 4.69 -12.55
C LYS A 241 9.37 4.08 -13.64
N LEU A 242 9.91 4.89 -14.54
CA LEU A 242 10.82 4.44 -15.59
C LEU A 242 12.05 3.72 -15.03
N LEU A 243 12.69 4.28 -14.01
CA LEU A 243 13.84 3.66 -13.35
C LEU A 243 13.50 2.37 -12.61
N LYS A 244 12.27 2.24 -12.08
CA LYS A 244 11.80 1.02 -11.43
C LYS A 244 11.50 -0.09 -12.44
N ASP A 245 11.00 0.26 -13.61
CA ASP A 245 10.64 -0.67 -14.68
C ASP A 245 11.86 -1.09 -15.53
N ALA A 246 13.02 -0.48 -15.27
CA ALA A 246 14.29 -0.81 -15.89
C ALA A 246 14.78 -2.20 -15.44
N PRO A 247 15.40 -2.98 -16.35
CA PRO A 247 16.00 -4.26 -16.00
C PRO A 247 17.06 -4.05 -14.91
N VAL A 248 16.99 -4.84 -13.83
CA VAL A 248 18.01 -4.82 -12.78
C VAL A 248 19.24 -5.51 -13.35
N LEU A 249 20.28 -4.74 -13.67
CA LEU A 249 21.59 -5.32 -13.91
C LEU A 249 22.08 -5.90 -12.59
N SER A 250 22.17 -7.22 -12.49
CA SER A 250 22.89 -7.86 -11.42
C SER A 250 24.33 -7.34 -11.49
N GLN A 251 24.82 -6.70 -10.43
CA GLN A 251 26.18 -6.12 -10.37
C GLN A 251 27.30 -7.18 -10.43
N ALA A 252 26.97 -8.42 -10.81
CA ALA A 252 27.86 -9.57 -10.75
C ALA A 252 29.06 -9.50 -11.70
N ASN A 253 29.08 -8.59 -12.68
CA ASN A 253 30.12 -8.52 -13.72
C ASN A 253 31.00 -7.25 -13.66
N ALA A 254 30.97 -6.48 -12.57
CA ALA A 254 31.76 -5.25 -12.43
C ALA A 254 33.06 -5.43 -11.60
N ALA A 255 33.73 -6.58 -11.74
CA ALA A 255 35.04 -6.87 -11.15
C ALA A 255 36.11 -7.00 -12.23
#